data_AF-A0A1M6S1W1-F1
#
_entry.id   AF-A0A1M6S1W1-F1
#
_cell.length_a   1.000
_cell.length_b   1.000
_cell.length_c   1.000
_cell.angle_alpha   90.00
_cell.angle_beta   90.00
_cell.angle_gamma   90.00
#
_symmetry.space_group_name_H-M   'P 1'
#
loop_
_entity.id
_entity.type
_entity.pdbx_description
1 polymer ?
#
loop_
_entity_poly.entity_id
_entity_poly.type
_entity_poly.pdbx_seq_one_letter_code
_entity_poly.pdbx_strand_id
1 'polypeptide(L)'
;MIKIKKSENNSKRKFIPKPIFITFILLGLSIFLFYSGVLDSLNQKKEINDLKLRVSNLEKKINEKNIEILNLKRDIDNKTSIIISLKNALYSKKTQEVREVKPSEYNSILLESLQWIEKIAFDGRKYPEILFKNDEEKDVLKKILESKIIPSYDNEILLSIDLSDKKNQYYYIECLVYRRVNLHLEKGGDFITRKYVVKKTQKGFEFVE
;
A
#
# COMPACT_ATOMS: atom_id res chain seq x y z
N MET A 1 110.01 40.74 -55.25
CA MET A 1 109.85 41.65 -54.10
C MET A 1 108.49 41.36 -53.46
N ILE A 2 108.44 41.35 -52.13
CA ILE A 2 107.28 41.17 -51.22
C ILE A 2 106.84 39.71 -50.94
N LYS A 3 107.35 39.22 -49.79
CA LYS A 3 106.83 38.12 -48.95
C LYS A 3 105.64 38.66 -48.16
N ILE A 4 104.49 37.96 -48.12
CA ILE A 4 103.53 38.08 -47.01
C ILE A 4 103.01 36.69 -46.61
N LYS A 5 103.16 36.42 -45.31
CA LYS A 5 102.84 35.20 -44.55
C LYS A 5 101.37 34.81 -44.66
N LYS A 6 101.10 33.52 -44.90
CA LYS A 6 99.83 32.88 -44.55
C LYS A 6 99.93 32.30 -43.14
N SER A 7 99.08 32.77 -42.24
CA SER A 7 98.90 32.24 -40.88
C SER A 7 98.01 31.00 -40.95
N GLU A 8 98.57 29.82 -40.69
CA GLU A 8 97.80 28.59 -40.50
C GLU A 8 97.35 28.49 -39.04
N ASN A 9 96.08 28.78 -38.78
CA ASN A 9 95.43 28.42 -37.52
C ASN A 9 94.88 26.99 -37.64
N ASN A 10 95.73 26.01 -37.33
CA ASN A 10 95.35 24.62 -37.18
C ASN A 10 94.53 24.42 -35.91
N SER A 11 93.19 24.45 -36.04
CA SER A 11 92.28 23.92 -35.03
C SER A 11 92.44 22.40 -34.95
N LYS A 12 93.27 21.94 -33.99
CA LYS A 12 93.41 20.52 -33.64
C LYS A 12 92.06 19.98 -33.15
N ARG A 13 91.27 19.38 -34.05
CA ARG A 13 90.15 18.51 -33.63
C ARG A 13 90.75 17.28 -32.96
N LYS A 14 90.64 17.19 -31.64
CA LYS A 14 91.00 16.00 -30.86
C LYS A 14 90.16 14.82 -31.35
N PHE A 15 90.81 13.85 -31.98
CA PHE A 15 90.19 12.62 -32.47
C PHE A 15 89.91 11.70 -31.28
N ILE A 16 88.63 11.49 -30.96
CA ILE A 16 88.24 10.56 -29.91
C ILE A 16 88.25 9.14 -30.50
N PRO A 17 88.92 8.15 -29.88
CA PRO A 17 88.95 6.77 -30.37
C PRO A 17 87.53 6.18 -30.49
N LYS A 18 87.22 5.54 -31.61
CA LYS A 18 85.93 4.86 -31.88
C LYS A 18 85.41 3.95 -30.74
N PRO A 19 86.23 3.14 -30.02
CA PRO A 19 85.71 2.33 -28.91
C PRO A 19 85.24 3.16 -27.72
N ILE A 20 85.87 4.32 -27.47
CA ILE A 20 85.51 5.22 -26.35
C ILE A 20 84.16 5.88 -26.63
N PHE A 21 83.88 6.26 -27.88
CA PHE A 21 82.61 6.85 -28.27
C PHE A 21 81.43 5.88 -28.08
N ILE A 22 81.60 4.59 -28.42
CA ILE A 22 80.57 3.55 -28.25
C ILE A 22 80.27 3.32 -26.76
N THR A 23 81.28 3.33 -25.90
CA THR A 23 81.08 3.19 -24.44
C THR A 23 80.29 4.36 -23.84
N PHE A 24 80.50 5.59 -24.33
CA PHE A 24 79.71 6.74 -23.87
C PHE A 24 78.26 6.67 -24.32
N ILE A 25 77.98 6.15 -25.53
CA ILE A 25 76.60 5.95 -26.01
C ILE A 25 75.88 4.88 -25.19
N LEU A 26 76.52 3.73 -24.94
CA LEU A 26 75.95 2.66 -24.12
C LEU A 26 75.69 3.11 -22.69
N LEU A 27 76.63 3.86 -22.10
CA LEU A 27 76.46 4.45 -20.78
C LEU A 27 75.28 5.45 -20.77
N GLY A 28 75.18 6.32 -21.78
CA GLY A 28 74.08 7.26 -21.93
C GLY A 28 72.70 6.59 -22.08
N LEU A 29 72.62 5.51 -22.87
CA LEU A 29 71.40 4.71 -23.03
C LEU A 29 70.99 4.02 -21.72
N SER A 30 71.95 3.45 -20.98
CA SER A 30 71.66 2.82 -19.68
C SER A 30 71.14 3.82 -18.65
N ILE A 31 71.71 5.03 -18.64
CA ILE A 31 71.28 6.13 -17.78
C ILE A 31 69.88 6.60 -18.18
N PHE A 32 69.61 6.79 -19.48
CA PHE A 32 68.30 7.22 -19.98
C PHE A 32 67.19 6.22 -19.64
N LEU A 33 67.42 4.92 -19.84
CA LEU A 33 66.46 3.87 -19.49
C LEU A 33 66.20 3.86 -17.97
N PHE A 34 67.24 4.01 -17.15
CA PHE A 34 67.09 4.11 -15.70
C PHE A 34 66.24 5.31 -15.27
N TYR A 35 66.50 6.51 -15.82
CA TYR A 35 65.70 7.71 -15.52
C TYR A 35 64.25 7.60 -16.01
N SER A 36 64.00 6.96 -17.16
CA SER A 36 62.63 6.74 -17.65
C SER A 36 61.82 5.84 -16.71
N GLY A 37 62.40 4.73 -16.24
CA GLY A 37 61.74 3.84 -15.27
C GLY A 37 61.51 4.50 -13.90
N VAL A 38 62.43 5.36 -13.45
CA VAL A 38 62.24 6.14 -12.22
C VAL A 38 61.11 7.17 -12.38
N LEU A 39 61.00 7.82 -13.54
CA LEU A 39 59.94 8.80 -13.81
C LEU A 39 58.55 8.15 -13.86
N ASP A 40 58.43 6.99 -14.51
CA ASP A 40 57.18 6.22 -14.56
C ASP A 40 56.76 5.74 -13.16
N SER A 41 57.71 5.26 -12.35
CA SER A 41 57.47 4.88 -10.96
C SER A 41 56.98 6.05 -10.11
N LEU A 42 57.56 7.25 -10.29
CA LEU A 42 57.13 8.47 -9.61
C LEU A 42 55.71 8.91 -10.03
N ASN A 43 55.39 8.80 -11.32
CA ASN A 43 54.05 9.12 -11.84
C ASN A 43 53.00 8.15 -11.29
N GLN A 44 53.27 6.85 -11.29
CA GLN A 44 52.38 5.84 -10.68
C GLN A 44 52.19 6.09 -9.18
N LYS A 45 53.26 6.43 -8.45
CA LYS A 45 53.18 6.75 -7.02
C LYS A 45 52.32 7.99 -6.76
N LYS A 46 52.38 9.00 -7.63
CA LYS A 46 51.54 10.20 -7.54
C LYS A 46 50.07 9.85 -7.78
N GLU A 47 49.77 9.03 -8.78
CA GLU A 47 48.40 8.58 -9.08
C GLU A 47 47.82 7.72 -7.94
N ILE A 48 48.61 6.79 -7.38
CA ILE A 48 48.21 6.00 -6.21
C ILE A 48 47.90 6.91 -5.01
N ASN A 49 48.70 7.95 -4.77
CA ASN A 49 48.45 8.88 -3.68
C ASN A 49 47.18 9.71 -3.92
N ASP A 50 46.91 10.15 -5.15
CA ASP A 50 45.67 10.86 -5.49
C ASP A 50 44.44 9.97 -5.30
N LEU A 51 44.51 8.72 -5.75
CA LEU A 51 43.46 7.71 -5.56
C LEU A 51 43.22 7.43 -4.06
N LYS A 52 44.28 7.27 -3.26
CA LYS A 52 44.16 7.11 -1.80
C LYS A 52 43.45 8.29 -1.15
N LEU A 53 43.78 9.51 -1.57
CA LEU A 53 43.16 10.71 -1.04
C LEU A 53 41.68 10.81 -1.44
N ARG A 54 41.35 10.44 -2.69
CA ARG A 54 39.95 10.35 -3.14
C ARG A 54 39.16 9.30 -2.38
N VAL A 55 39.71 8.10 -2.17
CA VAL A 55 39.06 7.04 -1.38
C VAL A 55 38.81 7.52 0.04
N SER A 56 39.81 8.10 0.71
CA SER A 56 39.65 8.63 2.06
C SER A 56 38.58 9.72 2.15
N ASN A 57 38.52 10.61 1.15
CA ASN A 57 37.48 11.63 1.07
C ASN A 57 36.08 11.04 0.85
N LEU A 58 35.96 9.98 0.04
CA LEU A 58 34.70 9.28 -0.18
C LEU A 58 34.24 8.54 1.08
N GLU A 59 35.15 7.87 1.79
CA GLU A 59 34.86 7.23 3.08
C GLU A 59 34.34 8.25 4.10
N LYS A 60 34.97 9.43 4.18
CA LYS A 60 34.50 10.52 5.04
C LYS A 60 33.08 10.97 4.68
N LYS A 61 32.80 11.18 3.38
CA LYS A 61 31.46 11.55 2.90
C LYS A 61 30.41 10.47 3.18
N ILE A 62 30.76 9.20 3.03
CA ILE A 62 29.87 8.08 3.37
C ILE A 62 29.55 8.11 4.86
N ASN A 63 30.56 8.32 5.72
CA ASN A 63 30.34 8.39 7.17
C ASN A 63 29.44 9.56 7.56
N GLU A 64 29.68 10.75 6.98
CA GLU A 64 28.81 11.93 7.17
C GLU A 64 27.36 11.65 6.75
N LYS A 65 27.17 11.01 5.60
CA LYS A 65 25.82 10.64 5.10
C LYS A 65 25.15 9.58 5.97
N ASN A 66 25.89 8.61 6.50
CA ASN A 66 25.35 7.62 7.43
C ASN A 66 24.86 8.26 8.74
N ILE A 67 25.59 9.25 9.26
CA ILE A 67 25.16 10.02 10.44
C ILE A 67 23.88 10.80 10.13
N GLU A 68 23.79 11.44 8.96
CA GLU A 68 22.59 12.14 8.51
C GLU A 68 21.37 11.20 8.43
N ILE A 69 21.54 10.01 7.84
CA ILE A 69 20.49 8.98 7.77
C ILE A 69 20.03 8.55 9.16
N LEU A 70 20.95 8.33 10.11
CA LEU A 70 20.61 7.96 11.48
C LEU A 70 19.82 9.06 12.19
N ASN A 71 20.17 10.32 11.97
CA ASN A 71 19.43 11.45 12.54
C ASN A 71 18.02 11.58 11.93
N LEU A 72 17.90 11.46 10.62
CA LEU A 72 16.59 11.46 9.94
C LEU A 72 15.70 10.32 10.42
N LYS A 73 16.26 9.12 10.63
CA LYS A 73 15.52 7.98 11.18
C LYS A 73 14.98 8.29 12.58
N ARG A 74 15.81 8.88 13.45
CA ARG A 74 15.39 9.31 14.80
C ARG A 74 14.28 10.35 14.74
N ASP A 75 14.35 11.30 13.82
CA ASP A 75 13.31 12.31 13.63
C ASP A 75 11.98 11.72 13.15
N ILE A 76 12.03 10.72 12.27
CA ILE A 76 10.83 9.98 11.83
C ILE A 76 10.21 9.23 12.99
N ASP A 77 11.00 8.54 13.81
CA ASP A 77 10.50 7.79 14.97
C ASP A 77 9.84 8.73 16.00
N ASN A 78 10.45 9.89 16.24
CA ASN A 78 9.90 10.93 17.09
C ASN A 78 8.57 11.48 16.55
N LYS A 79 8.52 11.83 15.26
CA LYS A 79 7.29 12.33 14.62
C LYS A 79 6.18 11.28 14.63
N THR A 80 6.52 10.03 14.38
CA THR A 80 5.58 8.90 14.46
C THR A 80 4.98 8.78 15.86
N SER A 81 5.84 8.87 16.88
CA SER A 81 5.41 8.83 18.28
C SER A 81 4.48 9.99 18.63
N ILE A 82 4.78 11.20 18.16
CA ILE A 82 3.92 12.38 18.33
C ILE A 82 2.56 12.19 17.63
N ILE A 83 2.54 11.64 16.41
CA ILE A 83 1.30 11.35 15.68
C ILE A 83 0.45 10.35 16.46
N ILE A 84 1.06 9.28 16.98
CA ILE A 84 0.36 8.28 17.80
C ILE A 84 -0.20 8.93 19.07
N SER A 85 0.57 9.77 19.77
CA SER A 85 0.09 10.45 20.97
C SER A 85 -1.06 11.41 20.67
N LEU A 86 -0.98 12.18 19.58
CA LEU A 86 -2.04 13.10 19.16
C LEU A 86 -3.29 12.34 18.74
N LYS A 87 -3.15 11.23 18.03
CA LYS A 87 -4.26 10.35 17.65
C LYS A 87 -4.95 9.79 18.90
N ASN A 88 -4.19 9.32 19.87
CA ASN A 88 -4.72 8.83 21.15
C ASN A 88 -5.42 9.95 21.93
N ALA A 89 -4.84 11.15 21.98
CA ALA A 89 -5.46 12.32 22.62
C ALA A 89 -6.76 12.74 21.93
N LEU A 90 -6.83 12.64 20.60
CA LEU A 90 -8.05 12.93 19.85
C LEU A 90 -9.12 11.87 20.10
N TYR A 91 -8.76 10.58 20.17
CA TYR A 91 -9.70 9.53 20.58
C TYR A 91 -10.19 9.71 22.01
N SER A 92 -9.31 10.03 22.96
CA SER A 92 -9.73 10.28 24.35
C SER A 92 -10.62 11.51 24.45
N LYS A 93 -10.32 12.59 23.72
CA LYS A 93 -11.15 13.79 23.68
C LYS A 93 -12.51 13.52 23.05
N LYS A 94 -12.57 12.78 21.93
CA LYS A 94 -13.84 12.34 21.32
C LYS A 94 -14.64 11.46 22.29
N THR A 95 -13.96 10.62 23.07
CA THR A 95 -14.61 9.76 24.09
C THR A 95 -15.09 10.58 25.29
N GLN A 96 -14.44 11.70 25.62
CA GLN A 96 -14.87 12.62 26.68
C GLN A 96 -16.00 13.55 26.23
N GLU A 97 -15.97 14.08 25.01
CA GLU A 97 -17.10 14.83 24.41
C GLU A 97 -18.36 13.95 24.30
N VAL A 98 -18.21 12.64 24.05
CA VAL A 98 -19.30 11.65 24.10
C VAL A 98 -19.74 11.32 25.55
N ARG A 99 -18.93 11.63 26.58
CA ARG A 99 -19.30 11.43 27.99
C ARG A 99 -19.92 12.66 28.65
N GLU A 100 -19.64 13.86 28.15
CA GLU A 100 -20.24 15.11 28.65
C GLU A 100 -21.63 15.40 28.07
N VAL A 101 -21.99 14.75 26.96
CA VAL A 101 -23.39 14.59 26.53
C VAL A 101 -23.87 13.24 27.06
N LYS A 102 -24.98 13.21 27.81
CA LYS A 102 -25.53 11.96 28.35
C LYS A 102 -25.68 10.92 27.23
N PRO A 103 -25.09 9.71 27.35
CA PRO A 103 -25.16 8.67 26.32
C PRO A 103 -26.59 8.32 25.87
N SER A 104 -27.59 8.57 26.72
CA SER A 104 -29.00 8.33 26.42
C SER A 104 -29.58 9.24 25.34
N GLU A 105 -29.03 10.44 25.14
CA GLU A 105 -29.63 11.47 24.27
C GLU A 105 -29.10 11.39 22.83
N TYR A 106 -27.82 11.07 22.62
CA TYR A 106 -27.27 10.84 21.28
C TYR A 106 -27.81 9.53 20.67
N ASN A 107 -27.88 8.48 21.48
CA ASN A 107 -28.43 7.20 21.03
C ASN A 107 -29.93 7.31 20.75
N SER A 108 -30.70 8.10 21.52
CA SER A 108 -32.12 8.36 21.20
C SER A 108 -32.29 9.15 19.91
N ILE A 109 -31.51 10.21 19.69
CA ILE A 109 -31.59 11.01 18.44
C ILE A 109 -31.25 10.16 17.22
N LEU A 110 -30.20 9.33 17.29
CA LEU A 110 -29.85 8.43 16.19
C LEU A 110 -30.97 7.44 15.91
N LEU A 111 -31.58 6.88 16.95
CA LEU A 111 -32.60 5.85 16.83
C LEU A 111 -33.93 6.42 16.33
N GLU A 112 -34.32 7.60 16.79
CA GLU A 112 -35.45 8.37 16.25
C GLU A 112 -35.24 8.72 14.77
N SER A 113 -34.01 9.12 14.42
CA SER A 113 -33.65 9.40 13.02
C SER A 113 -33.76 8.13 12.15
N LEU A 114 -33.33 6.97 12.66
CA LEU A 114 -33.46 5.69 11.96
C LEU A 114 -34.93 5.27 11.79
N GLN A 115 -35.77 5.47 12.80
CA GLN A 115 -37.21 5.19 12.70
C GLN A 115 -37.91 6.11 11.70
N TRP A 116 -37.51 7.38 11.63
CA TRP A 116 -38.05 8.31 10.65
C TRP A 116 -37.68 7.89 9.22
N ILE A 117 -36.42 7.50 9.00
CA ILE A 117 -35.96 6.96 7.70
C ILE A 117 -36.71 5.66 7.36
N GLU A 118 -36.87 4.75 8.32
CA GLU A 118 -37.64 3.51 8.14
C GLU A 118 -39.07 3.82 7.70
N LYS A 119 -39.75 4.72 8.41
CA LYS A 119 -41.10 5.15 8.06
C LYS A 119 -41.16 5.65 6.61
N ILE A 120 -40.24 6.52 6.20
CA ILE A 120 -40.18 7.04 4.83
C ILE A 120 -39.92 5.93 3.80
N ALA A 121 -39.00 5.01 4.09
CA ALA A 121 -38.62 3.95 3.17
C ALA A 121 -39.78 2.99 2.85
N PHE A 122 -40.66 2.76 3.81
CA PHE A 122 -41.79 1.85 3.70
C PHE A 122 -43.14 2.53 3.49
N ASP A 123 -43.24 3.86 3.62
CA ASP A 123 -44.48 4.60 3.38
C ASP A 123 -44.93 4.49 1.92
N GLY A 124 -46.23 4.30 1.71
CA GLY A 124 -46.84 4.20 0.38
C GLY A 124 -46.51 2.94 -0.43
N ARG A 125 -45.72 1.99 0.09
CA ARG A 125 -45.42 0.71 -0.59
C ARG A 125 -46.32 -0.41 -0.09
N LYS A 126 -46.79 -1.28 -1.00
CA LYS A 126 -47.53 -2.49 -0.67
C LYS A 126 -46.56 -3.67 -0.57
N TYR A 127 -46.54 -4.31 0.58
CA TYR A 127 -45.78 -5.53 0.85
C TYR A 127 -46.73 -6.65 1.29
N PRO A 128 -46.35 -7.93 1.10
CA PRO A 128 -45.13 -8.40 0.44
C PRO A 128 -45.20 -8.34 -1.09
N GLU A 129 -44.04 -8.17 -1.73
CA GLU A 129 -43.89 -8.37 -3.17
C GLU A 129 -43.82 -9.87 -3.49
N ILE A 130 -44.67 -10.33 -4.41
CA ILE A 130 -44.66 -11.73 -4.86
C ILE A 130 -43.74 -11.81 -6.07
N LEU A 131 -42.62 -12.52 -5.92
CA LEU A 131 -41.66 -12.78 -6.98
C LEU A 131 -42.00 -14.15 -7.59
N PHE A 132 -42.29 -14.18 -8.90
CA PHE A 132 -42.74 -15.38 -9.59
C PHE A 132 -42.20 -15.42 -11.02
N LYS A 133 -41.96 -16.63 -11.54
CA LYS A 133 -41.49 -16.85 -12.92
C LYS A 133 -42.65 -17.08 -13.90
N ASN A 134 -43.79 -17.55 -13.40
CA ASN A 134 -44.98 -17.84 -14.19
C ASN A 134 -46.26 -17.66 -13.34
N ASP A 135 -47.42 -17.64 -14.01
CA ASP A 135 -48.71 -17.40 -13.35
C ASP A 135 -49.10 -18.52 -12.36
N GLU A 136 -48.67 -19.77 -12.59
CA GLU A 136 -48.93 -20.86 -11.65
C GLU A 136 -48.21 -20.63 -10.31
N GLU A 137 -46.94 -20.23 -10.36
CA GLU A 137 -46.16 -19.87 -9.18
C GLU A 137 -46.78 -18.70 -8.43
N LYS A 138 -47.21 -17.66 -9.16
CA LYS A 138 -47.90 -16.50 -8.58
C LYS A 138 -49.14 -16.92 -7.79
N ASP A 139 -49.98 -17.77 -8.37
CA ASP A 139 -51.21 -18.25 -7.73
C ASP A 139 -50.92 -19.11 -6.49
N VAL A 140 -49.88 -19.94 -6.54
CA VAL A 140 -49.44 -20.73 -5.40
C VAL A 140 -48.94 -19.84 -4.27
N LEU A 141 -48.01 -18.92 -4.55
CA LEU A 141 -47.45 -18.01 -3.56
C LEU A 141 -48.53 -17.14 -2.92
N LYS A 142 -49.51 -16.67 -3.71
CA LYS A 142 -50.67 -15.93 -3.20
C LYS A 142 -51.49 -16.76 -2.22
N LYS A 143 -51.79 -18.03 -2.54
CA LYS A 143 -52.51 -18.94 -1.64
C LYS A 143 -51.72 -19.26 -0.37
N ILE A 144 -50.39 -19.40 -0.47
CA ILE A 144 -49.52 -19.60 0.69
C ILE A 144 -49.57 -18.37 1.61
N LEU A 145 -49.49 -17.16 1.05
CA LEU A 145 -49.65 -15.93 1.84
C LEU A 145 -51.02 -15.84 2.52
N GLU A 146 -52.10 -16.13 1.79
CA GLU A 146 -53.48 -16.11 2.30
C GLU A 146 -53.71 -17.14 3.42
N SER A 147 -52.99 -18.27 3.39
CA SER A 147 -53.08 -19.32 4.40
C SER A 147 -52.44 -18.96 5.75
N LYS A 148 -51.70 -17.85 5.84
CA LYS A 148 -51.02 -17.36 7.07
C LYS A 148 -50.07 -18.38 7.72
N ILE A 149 -49.51 -19.30 6.93
CA ILE A 149 -48.57 -20.32 7.40
C ILE A 149 -47.18 -19.71 7.67
N ILE A 150 -46.82 -18.67 6.92
CA ILE A 150 -45.57 -17.93 7.13
C ILE A 150 -45.73 -17.12 8.43
N PRO A 151 -44.89 -17.35 9.45
CA PRO A 151 -44.96 -16.60 10.70
C PRO A 151 -44.77 -15.10 10.48
N SER A 152 -45.63 -14.30 11.12
CA SER A 152 -45.51 -12.86 11.19
C SER A 152 -45.15 -12.46 12.61
N TYR A 153 -44.13 -11.63 12.77
CA TYR A 153 -43.70 -11.10 14.06
C TYR A 153 -43.93 -9.59 14.10
N ASP A 154 -44.30 -9.04 15.26
CA ASP A 154 -44.69 -7.63 15.41
C ASP A 154 -43.58 -6.64 15.02
N ASN A 155 -42.32 -7.06 15.13
CA ASN A 155 -41.14 -6.28 14.80
C ASN A 155 -40.59 -6.57 13.39
N GLU A 156 -41.36 -7.22 12.53
CA GLU A 156 -40.90 -7.65 11.21
C GLU A 156 -41.89 -7.29 10.10
N ILE A 157 -41.35 -6.99 8.92
CA ILE A 157 -42.10 -6.72 7.70
C ILE A 157 -41.64 -7.75 6.66
N LEU A 158 -42.56 -8.58 6.19
CA LEU A 158 -42.28 -9.46 5.05
C LEU A 158 -42.20 -8.61 3.78
N LEU A 159 -41.01 -8.47 3.21
CA LEU A 159 -40.77 -7.64 2.03
C LEU A 159 -41.07 -8.38 0.74
N SER A 160 -40.59 -9.61 0.61
CA SER A 160 -40.85 -10.41 -0.57
C SER A 160 -40.96 -11.89 -0.27
N ILE A 161 -41.63 -12.60 -1.18
CA ILE A 161 -41.76 -14.06 -1.19
C ILE A 161 -41.42 -14.59 -2.58
N ASP A 162 -40.63 -15.65 -2.63
CA ASP A 162 -40.23 -16.35 -3.86
C ASP A 162 -40.32 -17.88 -3.67
N LEU A 163 -40.57 -18.59 -4.78
CA LEU A 163 -40.46 -20.04 -4.86
C LEU A 163 -39.06 -20.43 -5.36
N SER A 164 -38.22 -20.86 -4.41
CA SER A 164 -36.87 -21.34 -4.73
C SER A 164 -36.88 -22.68 -5.47
N ASP A 165 -37.76 -23.62 -5.09
CA ASP A 165 -37.86 -24.95 -5.68
C ASP A 165 -39.25 -25.58 -5.43
N LYS A 166 -39.65 -26.55 -6.27
CA LYS A 166 -40.88 -27.34 -6.15
C LYS A 166 -40.59 -28.81 -6.41
N LYS A 167 -40.84 -29.66 -5.42
CA LYS A 167 -40.69 -31.12 -5.53
C LYS A 167 -41.98 -31.82 -5.14
N ASN A 168 -42.66 -32.42 -6.12
CA ASN A 168 -43.95 -33.09 -5.92
C ASN A 168 -44.99 -32.15 -5.27
N GLN A 169 -45.34 -32.43 -4.01
CA GLN A 169 -46.28 -31.66 -3.20
C GLN A 169 -45.60 -30.65 -2.26
N TYR A 170 -44.27 -30.55 -2.29
CA TYR A 170 -43.47 -29.67 -1.43
C TYR A 170 -42.99 -28.45 -2.19
N TYR A 171 -43.13 -27.29 -1.56
CA TYR A 171 -42.76 -25.98 -2.07
C TYR A 171 -41.72 -25.37 -1.13
N TYR A 172 -40.57 -24.99 -1.68
CA TYR A 172 -39.47 -24.38 -0.94
C TYR A 172 -39.54 -22.87 -1.12
N ILE A 173 -39.97 -22.18 -0.08
CA ILE A 173 -40.25 -20.75 -0.10
C ILE A 173 -39.08 -20.00 0.51
N GLU A 174 -38.63 -18.96 -0.17
CA GLU A 174 -37.66 -18.01 0.36
C GLU A 174 -38.35 -16.66 0.60
N CYS A 175 -38.13 -16.09 1.77
CA CYS A 175 -38.76 -14.86 2.22
C CYS A 175 -37.68 -13.86 2.59
N LEU A 176 -37.75 -12.65 2.04
CA LEU A 176 -36.97 -11.53 2.52
C LEU A 176 -37.78 -10.80 3.58
N VAL A 177 -37.25 -10.72 4.79
CA VAL A 177 -37.89 -10.07 5.94
C VAL A 177 -37.01 -8.92 6.37
N TYR A 178 -37.62 -7.77 6.61
CA TYR A 178 -36.98 -6.65 7.26
C TYR A 178 -37.39 -6.61 8.72
N ARG A 179 -36.43 -6.63 9.64
CA ARG A 179 -36.67 -6.40 11.06
C ARG A 179 -36.56 -4.92 11.34
N ARG A 180 -37.60 -4.39 12.00
CA ARG A 180 -37.69 -2.98 12.37
C ARG A 180 -36.61 -2.59 13.37
N VAL A 181 -36.32 -1.29 13.45
CA VAL A 181 -35.38 -0.73 14.42
C VAL A 181 -35.72 -1.20 15.83
N ASN A 182 -34.75 -1.78 16.54
CA ASN A 182 -34.94 -2.29 17.89
C ASN A 182 -34.48 -1.26 18.93
N LEU A 183 -35.47 -0.59 19.54
CA LEU A 183 -35.23 0.45 20.54
C LEU A 183 -34.51 -0.06 21.79
N HIS A 184 -34.81 -1.28 22.22
CA HIS A 184 -34.22 -1.86 23.43
C HIS A 184 -32.75 -2.25 23.25
N LEU A 185 -32.34 -2.52 22.02
CA LEU A 185 -30.98 -2.95 21.69
C LEU A 185 -30.14 -1.84 21.04
N GLU A 186 -30.71 -0.65 20.84
CA GLU A 186 -30.07 0.48 20.15
C GLU A 186 -29.47 0.09 18.79
N LYS A 187 -30.18 -0.78 18.06
CA LYS A 187 -29.76 -1.31 16.76
C LYS A 187 -30.71 -0.84 15.67
N GLY A 188 -30.14 -0.42 14.55
CA GLY A 188 -30.88 -0.20 13.31
C GLY A 188 -31.57 -1.47 12.82
N GLY A 189 -32.49 -1.32 11.85
CA GLY A 189 -33.15 -2.47 11.24
C GLY A 189 -32.18 -3.35 10.44
N ASP A 190 -32.51 -4.62 10.30
CA ASP A 190 -31.72 -5.61 9.55
C ASP A 190 -32.58 -6.38 8.54
N PHE A 191 -31.91 -6.98 7.55
CA PHE A 191 -32.54 -7.82 6.54
C PHE A 191 -32.20 -9.29 6.81
N ILE A 192 -33.22 -10.14 6.77
CA ILE A 192 -33.12 -11.55 7.10
C ILE A 192 -33.80 -12.34 6.00
N THR A 193 -33.09 -13.34 5.51
CA THR A 193 -33.66 -14.32 4.59
C THR A 193 -34.15 -15.52 5.39
N ARG A 194 -35.43 -15.87 5.25
CA ARG A 194 -36.02 -17.06 5.85
C ARG A 194 -36.42 -18.06 4.78
N LYS A 195 -36.23 -19.33 5.09
CA LYS A 195 -36.59 -20.43 4.21
C LYS A 195 -37.63 -21.28 4.90
N TYR A 196 -38.69 -21.60 4.16
CA TYR A 196 -39.80 -22.41 4.65
C TYR A 196 -40.05 -23.55 3.68
N VAL A 197 -40.44 -24.70 4.22
CA VAL A 197 -40.92 -25.81 3.42
C VAL A 197 -42.41 -25.94 3.67
N VAL A 198 -43.19 -25.87 2.60
CA VAL A 198 -44.64 -25.90 2.66
C VAL A 198 -45.14 -27.09 1.84
N LYS A 199 -45.98 -27.93 2.45
CA LYS A 199 -46.62 -29.06 1.78
C LYS A 199 -48.03 -28.70 1.36
N LYS A 200 -48.37 -28.95 0.10
CA LYS A 200 -49.74 -28.87 -0.39
C LYS A 200 -50.55 -30.08 0.08
N THR A 201 -51.67 -29.84 0.74
CA THR A 201 -52.60 -30.86 1.22
C THR A 201 -53.98 -30.64 0.59
N GLN A 202 -54.91 -31.56 0.82
CA GLN A 202 -56.30 -31.39 0.37
C GLN A 202 -56.99 -30.19 1.02
N LYS A 203 -56.52 -29.76 2.20
CA LYS A 203 -57.06 -28.64 2.97
C LYS A 203 -56.37 -27.30 2.67
N GLY A 204 -55.35 -27.30 1.81
CA GLY A 204 -54.58 -26.11 1.46
C GLY A 204 -53.08 -26.36 1.54
N PHE A 205 -52.41 -25.63 2.43
CA PHE A 205 -50.98 -25.72 2.63
C PHE A 205 -50.69 -25.94 4.13
N GLU A 206 -49.60 -26.64 4.44
CA GLU A 206 -49.16 -26.90 5.81
C GLU A 206 -47.66 -26.69 5.93
N PHE A 207 -47.22 -26.17 7.08
CA PHE A 207 -45.81 -26.03 7.39
C PHE A 207 -45.16 -27.40 7.60
N VAL A 208 -43.95 -27.57 7.08
CA VAL A 208 -43.11 -28.74 7.34
C VAL A 208 -41.89 -28.24 8.09
N GLU A 209 -41.76 -28.67 9.34
CA GLU A 209 -40.56 -28.43 10.16
C GLU A 209 -39.30 -29.05 9.53
#